data_AF-A0A958FV35-F1
#
_entry.id   AF-A0A958FV35-F1
#
_cell.length_a   1.000
_cell.length_b   1.000
_cell.length_c   1.000
_cell.angle_alpha   90.00
_cell.angle_beta   90.00
_cell.angle_gamma   90.00
#
_symmetry.space_group_name_H-M   'P 1'
#
loop_
_entity.id
_entity.type
_entity.pdbx_description
1 polymer ?
#
loop_
_entity_poly.entity_id
_entity_poly.type
_entity_poly.pdbx_seq_one_letter_code
_entity_poly.pdbx_strand_id
1 'polypeptide(L)'
;MITNEIIYAFSVAILFILLLNFWISSRLILLNSKLDEVAKSLESLRGIVSDNDRKQTLSQEEKRFKYRAKSNLTGIISDQDESCAVEILDISKTGALIQCAQKNLVLGHPYTFKFELKGKGEFEVIIKAVRVAPEDPHQFGILFQNASLSTLREISEYVSGLATNELNQELDSGNV
;
A
#
# COMPACT_ATOMS: atom_id res chain seq x y z
N MET A 1 -77.94 28.82 20.75
CA MET A 1 -76.75 28.83 21.63
C MET A 1 -75.79 27.67 21.39
N ILE A 2 -76.22 26.52 20.86
CA ILE A 2 -75.37 25.31 20.68
C ILE A 2 -74.32 25.45 19.55
N THR A 3 -74.51 26.36 18.59
CA THR A 3 -73.64 26.50 17.42
C THR A 3 -72.26 27.14 17.71
N ASN A 4 -72.16 28.05 18.68
CA ASN A 4 -70.89 28.74 18.97
C ASN A 4 -69.89 27.86 19.72
N GLU A 5 -70.36 26.95 20.59
CA GLU A 5 -69.48 26.05 21.35
C GLU A 5 -68.82 24.99 20.46
N ILE A 6 -69.55 24.48 19.46
CA ILE A 6 -69.01 23.51 18.49
C ILE A 6 -67.95 24.17 17.60
N ILE A 7 -68.19 25.39 17.13
CA ILE A 7 -67.22 26.15 16.31
C ILE A 7 -65.97 26.47 17.13
N TYR A 8 -66.11 26.82 18.40
CA TYR A 8 -64.98 27.07 19.29
C TYR A 8 -64.15 25.80 19.54
N ALA A 9 -64.81 24.66 19.81
CA ALA A 9 -64.15 23.38 20.00
C ALA A 9 -63.37 22.93 18.74
N PHE A 10 -63.94 23.09 17.56
CA PHE A 10 -63.25 22.81 16.29
C PHE A 10 -62.06 23.75 16.05
N SER A 11 -62.21 25.04 16.36
CA SER A 11 -61.13 26.02 16.20
C SER A 11 -59.94 25.74 17.12
N VAL A 12 -60.21 25.33 18.37
CA VAL A 12 -59.17 24.92 19.32
C VAL A 12 -58.48 23.63 18.88
N ALA A 13 -59.22 22.65 18.36
CA ALA A 13 -58.64 21.41 17.85
C ALA A 13 -57.72 21.65 16.64
N ILE A 14 -58.13 22.50 15.70
CA ILE A 14 -57.30 22.88 14.54
C ILE A 14 -56.05 23.62 14.99
N LEU A 15 -56.18 24.57 15.93
CA LEU A 15 -55.04 25.30 16.48
C LEU A 15 -54.04 24.35 17.16
N PHE A 16 -54.53 23.36 17.91
CA PHE A 16 -53.69 22.36 18.56
C PHE A 16 -52.92 21.49 17.54
N ILE A 17 -53.58 21.05 16.47
CA ILE A 17 -52.94 20.28 15.39
C ILE A 17 -51.86 21.11 14.67
N LEU A 18 -52.12 22.40 14.43
CA LEU A 18 -51.14 23.29 13.80
C LEU A 18 -49.90 23.51 14.69
N LEU A 19 -50.10 23.73 16.00
CA LEU A 19 -49.01 23.87 16.97
C LEU A 19 -48.19 22.59 17.10
N LEU A 20 -48.84 21.42 17.09
CA LEU A 20 -48.18 20.12 17.13
C LEU A 20 -47.30 19.91 15.90
N ASN A 21 -47.82 20.20 14.70
CA ASN A 21 -47.06 20.11 13.45
C ASN A 21 -45.87 21.09 13.44
N PHE A 22 -46.07 22.32 13.89
CA PHE A 22 -45.00 23.31 13.98
C PHE A 22 -43.87 22.85 14.93
N TRP A 23 -44.24 22.25 16.08
CA TRP A 23 -43.27 21.72 17.03
C TRP A 23 -42.47 20.55 16.47
N ILE A 24 -43.13 19.61 15.77
CA ILE A 24 -42.48 18.46 15.14
C ILE A 24 -41.53 18.91 14.01
N SER A 25 -41.98 19.81 13.12
CA SER A 25 -41.14 20.34 12.03
C SER A 25 -39.92 21.07 12.57
N SER A 26 -40.07 21.87 13.63
CA SER A 26 -38.94 22.57 14.25
C SER A 26 -37.89 21.60 14.82
N ARG A 27 -38.33 20.48 15.42
CA ARG A 27 -37.44 19.44 15.94
C ARG A 27 -36.73 18.66 14.83
N LEU A 28 -37.42 18.37 13.73
CA LEU A 28 -36.85 17.71 12.55
C LEU A 28 -35.76 18.58 11.89
N ILE A 29 -36.01 19.88 11.75
CA ILE A 29 -35.01 20.82 11.19
C ILE A 29 -33.76 20.87 12.06
N LEU A 30 -33.92 20.93 13.39
CA LEU A 30 -32.79 20.92 14.33
C LEU A 30 -32.01 19.60 14.32
N LEU A 31 -32.69 18.47 14.08
CA LEU A 31 -32.03 17.17 13.94
C LEU A 31 -31.21 17.09 12.65
N ASN A 32 -31.78 17.57 11.54
CA ASN A 32 -31.12 17.58 10.24
C ASN A 32 -29.90 18.50 10.22
N SER A 33 -29.94 19.66 10.89
CA SER A 33 -28.78 20.55 10.97
C SER A 33 -27.61 19.91 11.72
N LYS A 34 -27.90 19.14 12.79
CA LYS A 34 -26.87 18.41 13.54
C LYS A 34 -26.28 17.23 12.76
N LEU A 35 -27.11 16.55 11.97
CA LEU A 35 -26.65 15.46 11.09
C LEU A 35 -25.70 15.97 10.00
N ASP A 36 -26.00 17.13 9.41
CA ASP A 36 -25.16 17.76 8.37
C ASP A 36 -23.79 18.20 8.93
N GLU A 37 -23.77 18.71 10.17
CA GLU A 37 -22.53 19.10 10.87
C GLU A 37 -21.63 17.90 11.19
N VAL A 38 -22.24 16.77 11.58
CA VAL A 38 -21.51 15.51 11.81
C VAL A 38 -21.00 14.92 10.50
N ALA A 39 -21.78 14.97 9.41
CA ALA A 39 -21.35 14.48 8.09
C ALA A 39 -20.13 15.25 7.56
N LYS A 40 -20.15 16.59 7.65
CA LYS A 40 -19.02 17.45 7.26
C LYS A 40 -17.76 17.19 8.10
N SER A 41 -17.93 16.94 9.39
CA SER A 41 -16.82 16.59 10.29
C SER A 41 -16.21 15.24 9.94
N LEU A 42 -17.03 14.26 9.57
CA LEU A 42 -16.59 12.93 9.10
C LEU A 42 -15.86 12.99 7.76
N GLU A 43 -16.30 13.81 6.81
CA GLU A 43 -15.58 14.01 5.53
C GLU A 43 -14.22 14.67 5.73
N SER A 44 -14.12 15.66 6.62
CA SER A 44 -12.85 16.29 7.00
C SER A 44 -11.88 15.27 7.63
N LEU A 45 -12.36 14.46 8.58
CA LEU A 45 -11.57 13.39 9.20
C LEU A 45 -11.15 12.32 8.18
N ARG A 46 -12.01 11.96 7.23
CA ARG A 46 -11.69 11.03 6.14
C ARG A 46 -10.58 11.56 5.23
N GLY A 47 -10.60 12.86 4.92
CA GLY A 47 -9.53 13.51 4.17
C GLY A 47 -8.18 13.48 4.91
N ILE A 48 -8.20 13.78 6.22
CA ILE A 48 -7.01 13.74 7.08
C ILE A 48 -6.43 12.33 7.19
N VAL A 49 -7.28 11.31 7.39
CA VAL A 49 -6.85 9.90 7.44
C VAL A 49 -6.25 9.45 6.11
N SER A 50 -6.87 9.82 4.98
CA SER A 50 -6.36 9.50 3.64
C SER A 50 -5.00 10.14 3.35
N ASP A 51 -4.77 11.38 3.79
CA ASP A 51 -3.47 12.05 3.62
C ASP A 51 -2.40 11.49 4.56
N ASN A 52 -2.78 11.04 5.75
CA ASN A 52 -1.87 10.40 6.70
C ASN A 52 -1.45 9.00 6.21
N ASP A 53 -2.38 8.23 5.65
CA ASP A 53 -2.09 6.93 5.02
C ASP A 53 -1.15 7.14 3.82
N ARG A 54 -1.38 8.16 3.00
CA ARG A 54 -0.52 8.47 1.85
C ARG A 54 0.90 8.89 2.27
N LYS A 55 1.04 9.70 3.32
CA LYS A 55 2.34 10.10 3.89
C LYS A 55 3.07 8.94 4.58
N GLN A 56 2.36 8.05 5.28
CA GLN A 56 2.97 6.87 5.88
C GLN A 56 3.45 5.87 4.83
N THR A 57 2.70 5.72 3.73
CA THR A 57 3.08 4.81 2.63
C THR A 57 4.34 5.30 1.92
N LEU A 58 4.45 6.60 1.62
CA LEU A 58 5.66 7.21 1.04
C LEU A 58 6.89 7.07 1.95
N SER A 59 6.74 7.32 3.27
CA SER A 59 7.85 7.14 4.23
C SER A 59 8.32 5.69 4.36
N GLN A 60 7.43 4.70 4.22
CA GLN A 60 7.81 3.29 4.22
C GLN A 60 8.48 2.85 2.92
N GLU A 61 8.04 3.37 1.77
CA GLU A 61 8.70 3.11 0.49
C GLU A 61 10.11 3.71 0.47
N GLU A 62 10.28 4.97 0.88
CA GLU A 62 11.61 5.61 1.03
C GLU A 62 12.52 4.86 2.01
N LYS A 63 11.98 4.35 3.12
CA LYS A 63 12.77 3.51 4.05
C LYS A 63 13.11 2.14 3.47
N ARG A 64 12.28 1.54 2.62
CA ARG A 64 12.59 0.28 1.93
C ARG A 64 13.64 0.46 0.83
N PHE A 65 13.66 1.61 0.17
CA PHE A 65 14.72 1.97 -0.79
C PHE A 65 16.10 2.09 -0.12
N LYS A 66 16.16 2.48 1.16
CA LYS A 66 17.43 2.59 1.91
C LYS A 66 18.15 1.25 2.18
N TYR A 67 17.52 0.10 1.89
CA TYR A 67 18.10 -1.24 2.10
C TYR A 67 18.21 -2.07 0.83
N ARG A 68 18.02 -1.44 -0.34
CA ARG A 68 18.17 -2.06 -1.65
C ARG A 68 19.41 -1.47 -2.30
N ALA A 69 20.31 -2.33 -2.76
CA ALA A 69 21.43 -1.92 -3.58
C ALA A 69 21.08 -2.17 -5.04
N LYS A 70 21.43 -1.24 -5.93
CA LYS A 70 21.30 -1.50 -7.37
C LYS A 70 22.26 -2.62 -7.74
N SER A 71 21.79 -3.53 -8.57
CA SER A 71 22.64 -4.56 -9.12
C SER A 71 22.34 -4.71 -10.60
N ASN A 72 23.33 -5.15 -11.38
CA ASN A 72 23.14 -5.61 -12.74
C ASN A 72 23.54 -7.08 -12.79
N LEU A 73 22.92 -7.87 -11.91
CA LEU A 73 23.14 -9.30 -11.84
C LEU A 73 22.12 -10.02 -12.72
N THR A 74 22.46 -11.23 -13.10
CA THR A 74 21.52 -12.10 -13.83
C THR A 74 21.22 -13.33 -12.99
N GLY A 75 20.06 -13.90 -13.23
CA GLY A 75 19.62 -15.13 -12.58
C GLY A 75 18.71 -15.93 -13.49
N ILE A 76 18.32 -17.10 -12.99
CA ILE A 76 17.41 -18.01 -13.66
C ILE A 76 16.28 -18.33 -12.68
N ILE A 77 15.06 -18.08 -13.11
CA ILE A 77 13.85 -18.55 -12.41
C ILE A 77 13.39 -19.82 -13.09
N SER A 78 13.14 -20.87 -12.32
CA SER A 78 12.64 -22.15 -12.79
C SER A 78 11.35 -22.55 -12.08
N ASP A 79 10.44 -23.16 -12.82
CA ASP A 79 9.20 -23.77 -12.34
C ASP A 79 8.96 -25.06 -13.12
N GLN A 80 8.95 -26.19 -12.42
CA GLN A 80 8.80 -27.51 -13.04
C GLN A 80 9.78 -27.71 -14.20
N ASP A 81 9.29 -27.63 -15.45
CA ASP A 81 10.05 -27.86 -16.68
C ASP A 81 10.43 -26.57 -17.44
N GLU A 82 10.04 -25.39 -16.92
CA GLU A 82 10.30 -24.11 -17.58
C GLU A 82 11.29 -23.26 -16.81
N SER A 83 12.25 -22.65 -17.52
CA SER A 83 13.16 -21.66 -16.96
C SER A 83 13.13 -20.34 -17.74
N CYS A 84 13.18 -19.21 -17.03
CA CYS A 84 13.33 -17.84 -17.57
C CYS A 84 14.65 -17.26 -17.07
N ALA A 85 15.45 -16.68 -17.96
CA ALA A 85 16.54 -15.82 -17.57
C ALA A 85 15.97 -14.47 -17.11
N VAL A 86 16.47 -13.95 -16.00
CA VAL A 86 16.00 -12.70 -15.40
C VAL A 86 17.17 -11.76 -15.09
N GLU A 87 16.92 -10.47 -15.23
CA GLU A 87 17.82 -9.43 -14.75
C GLU A 87 17.41 -9.02 -13.35
N ILE A 88 18.37 -8.84 -12.45
CA ILE A 88 18.17 -8.43 -11.07
C ILE A 88 18.53 -6.95 -10.98
N LEU A 89 17.52 -6.09 -10.98
CA LEU A 89 17.66 -4.63 -11.02
C LEU A 89 18.07 -4.06 -9.66
N ASP A 90 17.48 -4.60 -8.59
CA ASP A 90 17.85 -4.30 -7.22
C ASP A 90 17.82 -5.56 -6.36
N ILE A 91 18.64 -5.59 -5.31
CA ILE A 91 18.68 -6.68 -4.35
C ILE A 91 18.70 -6.13 -2.92
N SER A 92 17.99 -6.83 -2.04
CA SER A 92 17.93 -6.59 -0.60
C SER A 92 18.16 -7.89 0.17
N LYS A 93 18.22 -7.79 1.50
CA LYS A 93 18.42 -8.94 2.38
C LYS A 93 17.31 -10.00 2.28
N THR A 94 16.11 -9.61 1.86
CA THR A 94 14.91 -10.47 1.91
C THR A 94 14.27 -10.70 0.56
N GLY A 95 14.78 -10.09 -0.51
CA GLY A 95 14.19 -10.16 -1.83
C GLY A 95 14.89 -9.26 -2.83
N ALA A 96 14.33 -9.19 -4.03
CA ALA A 96 14.90 -8.44 -5.14
C ALA A 96 13.80 -7.84 -6.02
N LEU A 97 14.16 -6.85 -6.82
CA LEU A 97 13.41 -6.45 -8.00
C LEU A 97 14.06 -7.10 -9.22
N ILE A 98 13.27 -7.82 -10.00
CA ILE A 98 13.73 -8.51 -11.18
C ILE A 98 12.94 -8.09 -12.41
N GLN A 99 13.54 -8.27 -13.58
CA GLN A 99 12.87 -8.16 -14.88
C GLN A 99 12.92 -9.51 -15.59
N CYS A 100 11.76 -10.06 -15.97
CA CYS A 100 11.65 -11.26 -16.81
C CYS A 100 10.84 -10.88 -18.06
N ALA A 101 11.54 -10.74 -19.19
CA ALA A 101 10.93 -10.38 -20.46
C ALA A 101 10.11 -11.51 -21.09
N GLN A 102 10.39 -12.77 -20.70
CA GLN A 102 9.92 -13.96 -21.41
C GLN A 102 8.71 -14.63 -20.73
N LYS A 103 8.45 -14.35 -19.45
CA LYS A 103 7.41 -15.02 -18.66
C LYS A 103 6.78 -14.09 -17.65
N ASN A 104 5.44 -14.10 -17.59
CA ASN A 104 4.71 -13.46 -16.50
C ASN A 104 4.72 -14.38 -15.28
N LEU A 105 5.24 -13.88 -14.16
CA LEU A 105 5.25 -14.62 -12.91
C LEU A 105 3.86 -14.54 -12.24
N VAL A 106 3.39 -15.67 -11.72
CA VAL A 106 2.14 -15.73 -10.97
C VAL A 106 2.42 -15.27 -9.53
N LEU A 107 1.65 -14.28 -9.07
CA LEU A 107 1.81 -13.74 -7.72
C LEU A 107 1.52 -14.81 -6.67
N GLY A 108 2.39 -14.92 -5.67
CA GLY A 108 2.30 -15.88 -4.58
C GLY A 108 2.76 -17.31 -4.91
N HIS A 109 2.93 -17.64 -6.19
CA HIS A 109 3.44 -18.96 -6.61
C HIS A 109 4.94 -19.09 -6.25
N PRO A 110 5.36 -20.23 -5.68
CA PRO A 110 6.76 -20.47 -5.37
C PRO A 110 7.55 -20.83 -6.64
N TYR A 111 8.71 -20.20 -6.81
CA TYR A 111 9.65 -20.50 -7.90
C TYR A 111 11.03 -20.83 -7.34
N THR A 112 11.81 -21.63 -8.05
CA THR A 112 13.24 -21.78 -7.77
C THR A 112 14.00 -20.65 -8.45
N PHE A 113 14.86 -19.96 -7.70
CA PHE A 113 15.66 -18.85 -8.20
C PHE A 113 17.14 -19.13 -7.99
N LYS A 114 17.88 -19.19 -9.10
CA LYS A 114 19.33 -19.39 -9.12
C LYS A 114 20.00 -18.10 -9.58
N PHE A 115 20.99 -17.62 -8.83
CA PHE A 115 21.73 -16.41 -9.19
C PHE A 115 23.15 -16.46 -8.62
N GLU A 116 24.07 -15.73 -9.24
CA GLU A 116 25.45 -15.63 -8.78
C GLU A 116 25.71 -14.27 -8.16
N LEU A 117 26.28 -14.25 -6.95
CA LEU A 117 26.81 -13.03 -6.34
C LEU A 117 28.32 -12.99 -6.54
N LYS A 118 28.80 -11.93 -7.19
CA LYS A 118 30.23 -11.76 -7.48
C LYS A 118 31.07 -11.85 -6.21
N GLY A 119 31.99 -12.83 -6.17
CA GLY A 119 32.88 -13.08 -5.04
C GLY A 119 32.26 -13.82 -3.85
N LYS A 120 31.00 -14.28 -3.96
CA LYS A 120 30.31 -15.11 -2.97
C LYS A 120 29.85 -16.45 -3.55
N GLY A 121 29.67 -16.55 -4.87
CA GLY A 121 29.34 -17.79 -5.58
C GLY A 121 27.89 -17.87 -6.02
N GLU A 122 27.44 -19.08 -6.36
CA GLU A 122 26.09 -19.37 -6.80
C GLU A 122 25.14 -19.67 -5.64
N PHE A 123 23.92 -19.15 -5.74
CA PHE A 123 22.87 -19.31 -4.75
C PHE A 123 21.61 -19.85 -5.41
N GLU A 124 20.94 -20.77 -4.71
CA GLU A 124 19.65 -21.30 -5.07
C GLU A 124 18.68 -21.11 -3.91
N VAL A 125 17.59 -20.39 -4.15
CA VAL A 125 16.58 -20.08 -3.13
C VAL A 125 15.18 -20.22 -3.71
N ILE A 126 14.20 -20.54 -2.87
CA ILE A 126 12.80 -20.45 -3.26
C ILE A 126 12.37 -18.99 -3.18
N ILE A 127 11.56 -18.53 -4.13
CA ILE A 127 11.04 -17.16 -4.14
C ILE A 127 9.55 -17.14 -4.39
N LYS A 128 8.91 -16.01 -4.06
CA LYS A 128 7.55 -15.70 -4.49
C LYS A 128 7.50 -14.31 -5.10
N ALA A 129 6.85 -14.18 -6.25
CA ALA A 129 6.48 -12.87 -6.78
C ALA A 129 5.38 -12.27 -5.90
N VAL A 130 5.59 -11.08 -5.35
CA VAL A 130 4.65 -10.41 -4.44
C VAL A 130 3.98 -9.20 -5.04
N ARG A 131 4.58 -8.60 -6.06
CA ARG A 131 4.01 -7.47 -6.81
C ARG A 131 4.59 -7.39 -8.21
N VAL A 132 3.80 -6.83 -9.12
CA VAL A 132 4.28 -6.32 -10.40
C VAL A 132 4.61 -4.84 -10.22
N ALA A 133 5.68 -4.35 -10.83
CA ALA A 133 6.00 -2.92 -10.78
C ALA A 133 4.92 -2.13 -11.54
N PRO A 134 4.50 -0.96 -11.04
CA PRO A 134 3.44 -0.18 -11.68
C PRO A 134 3.86 0.39 -13.05
N GLU A 135 5.15 0.57 -13.28
CA GLU A 135 5.69 1.18 -14.50
C GLU A 135 6.03 0.18 -15.61
N ASP A 136 6.25 -1.09 -15.27
CA ASP A 136 6.65 -2.13 -16.22
C ASP A 136 6.01 -3.49 -15.85
N PRO A 137 5.14 -4.06 -16.72
CA PRO A 137 4.49 -5.34 -16.46
C PRO A 137 5.46 -6.54 -16.42
N HIS A 138 6.71 -6.36 -16.88
CA HIS A 138 7.76 -7.38 -16.86
C HIS A 138 8.66 -7.30 -15.63
N GLN A 139 8.45 -6.31 -14.75
CA GLN A 139 9.20 -6.16 -13.51
C GLN A 139 8.42 -6.69 -12.32
N PHE A 140 9.06 -7.54 -11.53
CA PHE A 140 8.45 -8.21 -10.40
C PHE A 140 9.25 -7.99 -9.13
N GLY A 141 8.57 -7.62 -8.05
CA GLY A 141 9.14 -7.70 -6.71
C GLY A 141 9.05 -9.14 -6.21
N ILE A 142 10.17 -9.72 -5.84
CA ILE A 142 10.26 -11.09 -5.32
C ILE A 142 10.72 -11.12 -3.87
N LEU A 143 10.25 -12.11 -3.10
CA LEU A 143 10.70 -12.38 -1.74
C LEU A 143 11.39 -13.73 -1.66
N PHE A 144 12.51 -13.80 -0.97
CA PHE A 144 13.19 -15.05 -0.64
C PHE A 144 12.37 -15.84 0.39
N GLN A 145 12.25 -17.14 0.15
CA GLN A 145 11.52 -18.11 0.96
C GLN A 145 12.47 -19.26 1.28
N ASN A 146 12.46 -19.73 2.53
CA ASN A 146 13.20 -20.91 2.97
C ASN A 146 14.71 -20.89 2.64
N ALA A 147 15.31 -19.71 2.46
CA ALA A 147 16.75 -19.58 2.31
C ALA A 147 17.42 -19.92 3.64
N SER A 148 18.53 -20.67 3.58
CA SER A 148 19.30 -20.98 4.78
C SER A 148 19.84 -19.71 5.44
N LEU A 149 20.06 -19.74 6.76
CA LEU A 149 20.61 -18.58 7.48
C LEU A 149 21.99 -18.17 6.95
N SER A 150 22.81 -19.14 6.51
CA SER A 150 24.12 -18.85 5.87
C SER A 150 23.94 -18.14 4.53
N THR A 151 23.01 -18.60 3.68
CA THR A 151 22.67 -17.93 2.42
C THR A 151 22.19 -16.49 2.65
N LEU A 152 21.25 -16.28 3.57
CA LEU A 152 20.75 -14.94 3.90
C LEU A 152 21.85 -14.03 4.45
N ARG A 153 22.79 -14.57 5.22
CA ARG A 153 23.94 -13.83 5.73
C ARG A 153 24.86 -13.39 4.61
N GLU A 154 25.19 -14.26 3.67
CA GLU A 154 26.07 -13.94 2.54
C GLU A 154 25.43 -12.89 1.61
N ILE A 155 24.14 -13.02 1.32
CA ILE A 155 23.36 -12.02 0.60
C ILE A 155 23.40 -10.68 1.37
N SER A 156 23.17 -10.70 2.68
CA SER A 156 23.20 -9.49 3.49
C SER A 156 24.57 -8.81 3.48
N GLU A 157 25.66 -9.56 3.59
CA GLU A 157 27.02 -9.04 3.50
C GLU A 157 27.30 -8.42 2.14
N TYR A 158 26.89 -9.08 1.05
CA TYR A 158 27.00 -8.57 -0.31
C TYR A 158 26.24 -7.25 -0.51
N VAL A 159 24.96 -7.21 -0.12
CA VAL A 159 24.12 -6.00 -0.21
C VAL A 159 24.72 -4.85 0.61
N SER A 160 25.26 -5.15 1.79
CA SER A 160 25.90 -4.13 2.64
C SER A 160 27.15 -3.58 1.97
N GLY A 161 27.95 -4.44 1.32
CA GLY A 161 29.13 -4.03 0.54
C GLY A 161 28.78 -3.13 -0.63
N LEU A 162 27.72 -3.44 -1.38
CA LEU A 162 27.26 -2.60 -2.49
C LEU A 162 26.82 -1.21 -2.00
N ALA A 163 26.03 -1.14 -0.93
CA ALA A 163 25.55 0.12 -0.38
C ALA A 163 26.70 1.02 0.12
N THR A 164 27.76 0.47 0.71
CA THR A 164 28.96 1.25 1.06
C THR A 164 29.70 1.78 -0.16
N ASN A 165 29.75 1.02 -1.25
CA ASN A 165 30.43 1.47 -2.47
C ASN A 165 29.65 2.60 -3.16
N GLU A 166 28.33 2.52 -3.19
CA GLU A 166 27.47 3.60 -3.72
C GLU A 166 27.62 4.88 -2.89
N LEU A 167 27.60 4.77 -1.55
CA LEU A 167 27.79 5.93 -0.65
C LEU A 167 29.17 6.59 -0.84
N ASN A 168 30.22 5.77 -1.00
CA ASN A 168 31.57 6.28 -1.23
C ASN A 168 31.70 6.95 -2.61
N GLN A 169 31.04 6.43 -3.64
CA GLN A 169 31.00 7.07 -4.96
C GLN A 169 30.24 8.39 -4.94
N GLU A 170 29.14 8.49 -4.18
CA GLU A 170 28.41 9.76 -4.00
C GLU A 170 29.27 10.81 -3.28
N LEU A 171 29.99 10.41 -2.22
CA LEU A 171 30.92 11.27 -1.49
C LEU A 171 32.10 11.74 -2.35
N ASP A 172 32.69 10.84 -3.15
CA ASP A 172 33.79 11.17 -4.06
C ASP A 172 33.34 12.02 -5.26
N SER A 173 32.07 11.92 -5.66
CA SER A 173 31.49 12.71 -6.76
C SER A 173 31.14 14.16 -6.38
N GLY A 174 31.30 14.55 -5.11
CA GLY A 174 31.14 15.94 -4.66
C GLY A 174 29.71 16.48 -4.70
N ASN A 175 28.69 15.62 -4.72
CA ASN A 175 27.28 16.00 -4.72
C ASN A 175 26.67 16.06 -3.29
N VAL A 176 27.30 16.81 -2.39
CA VAL A 176 26.72 17.22 -1.09
C VAL A 176 26.70 18.74 -0.99
#